data_AF-A0A7C7YII0-F1
#
_entry.id   AF-A0A7C7YII0-F1
#
_cell.length_a   1.000
_cell.length_b   1.000
_cell.length_c   1.000
_cell.angle_alpha   90.00
_cell.angle_beta   90.00
_cell.angle_gamma   90.00
#
_symmetry.space_group_name_H-M   'P 1'
#
loop_
_entity.id
_entity.type
_entity.pdbx_description
1 polymer ?
#
loop_
_entity_poly.entity_id
_entity_poly.type
_entity_poly.pdbx_seq_one_letter_code
_entity_poly.pdbx_strand_id
1 'polypeptide(L)'
;MEHATGSGPKEVLDALTPWSVLQGAGFERLAGGLINQSWRVVTAGGEYIAQRVHADFSDGIHANIQAVSSHLARRGVIVPRLLETDRGDLFSDRGVAGRWRVMERLPGVSFSKCQTPAQARSAGALVASFHSGMLDWKGELKPIGFPFHDMPRHLSDLGRALREHPDHPLRDEIKALAGEIFDAQEESPIPGDLPQRILHGDLKLSNLLFEGSDPPSRDVALSLIDLDTVSRLPLYYDMGDAWRSWCNVGGEGPGDARIDLEIFRASAEGYFGALKLRLSEAERDSLVEGLERVSLELCARFAADALEESHFAWDSEAFPTAGEHNLYRARGQLSLHHQARETRNERARGLFD
;
A
#
# COMPACT_ATOMS: atom_id res chain seq x y z
N MET A 1 9.45 -19.24 -28.15
CA MET A 1 8.91 -18.01 -28.77
C MET A 1 9.91 -16.90 -28.49
N GLU A 2 10.40 -16.27 -29.55
CA GLU A 2 11.52 -15.33 -29.53
C GLU A 2 11.24 -14.13 -28.61
N HIS A 3 12.12 -13.93 -27.63
CA HIS A 3 12.13 -12.72 -26.82
C HIS A 3 12.70 -11.58 -27.67
N ALA A 4 11.86 -10.61 -28.00
CA ALA A 4 12.26 -9.39 -28.68
C ALA A 4 13.31 -8.64 -27.84
N THR A 5 14.52 -8.55 -28.37
CA THR A 5 15.60 -7.72 -27.85
C THR A 5 15.37 -6.26 -28.27
N GLY A 6 15.34 -5.35 -27.30
CA GLY A 6 15.58 -3.92 -27.49
C GLY A 6 14.48 -3.09 -28.16
N SER A 7 13.46 -2.67 -27.40
CA SER A 7 12.85 -1.33 -27.58
C SER A 7 11.90 -1.01 -26.43
N GLY A 8 12.46 -0.54 -25.30
CA GLY A 8 11.65 0.24 -24.36
C GLY A 8 11.22 1.56 -25.03
N PRO A 9 10.11 2.19 -24.63
CA PRO A 9 9.76 3.52 -25.14
C PRO A 9 10.95 4.46 -24.95
N LYS A 10 11.30 5.23 -26.00
CA LYS A 10 12.48 6.12 -26.00
C LYS A 10 12.57 6.99 -24.74
N GLU A 11 11.43 7.47 -24.26
CA GLU A 11 11.31 8.24 -23.01
C GLU A 11 11.89 7.50 -21.79
N VAL A 12 11.61 6.21 -21.64
CA VAL A 12 12.10 5.38 -20.52
C VAL A 12 13.62 5.21 -20.62
N LEU A 13 14.12 4.93 -21.83
CA LEU A 13 15.56 4.79 -22.06
C LEU A 13 16.31 6.09 -21.75
N ASP A 14 15.79 7.21 -22.24
CA ASP A 14 16.36 8.53 -22.00
C ASP A 14 16.36 8.89 -20.50
N ALA A 15 15.28 8.54 -19.78
CA ALA A 15 15.16 8.77 -18.35
C ALA A 15 16.17 7.96 -17.52
N LEU A 16 16.52 6.76 -17.96
CA LEU A 16 17.42 5.83 -17.26
C LEU A 16 18.91 6.00 -17.61
N THR A 17 19.25 6.93 -18.51
CA THR A 17 20.65 7.30 -18.82
C THR A 17 21.58 7.58 -17.62
N PRO A 18 21.10 8.04 -16.44
CA PRO A 18 21.97 8.22 -15.26
C PRO A 18 22.46 6.93 -14.60
N TRP A 19 21.94 5.76 -15.00
CA TRP A 19 22.37 4.46 -14.51
C TRP A 19 23.06 3.70 -15.65
N SER A 20 24.38 3.88 -15.80
CA SER A 20 25.15 3.23 -16.87
C SER A 20 25.02 1.71 -16.90
N VAL A 21 24.81 1.08 -15.74
CA VAL A 21 24.60 -0.38 -15.60
C VAL A 21 23.34 -0.89 -16.32
N LEU A 22 22.38 -0.01 -16.64
CA LEU A 22 21.16 -0.37 -17.36
C LEU A 22 21.27 -0.18 -18.88
N GLN A 23 22.43 0.24 -19.40
CA GLN A 23 22.61 0.41 -20.84
C GLN A 23 22.46 -0.93 -21.58
N GLY A 24 21.66 -0.91 -22.65
CA GLY A 24 21.38 -2.11 -23.46
C GLY A 24 20.45 -3.13 -22.79
N ALA A 25 19.77 -2.76 -21.69
CA ALA A 25 18.84 -3.63 -20.99
C ALA A 25 17.58 -3.97 -21.81
N GLY A 26 16.94 -5.10 -21.47
CA GLY A 26 15.57 -5.42 -21.87
C GLY A 26 14.56 -4.76 -20.94
N PHE A 27 13.39 -4.40 -21.47
CA PHE A 27 12.34 -3.67 -20.75
C PHE A 27 10.97 -4.29 -20.93
N GLU A 28 10.22 -4.35 -19.83
CA GLU A 28 8.83 -4.79 -19.83
C GLU A 28 8.04 -3.89 -18.89
N ARG A 29 6.92 -3.33 -19.37
CA ARG A 29 6.02 -2.55 -18.52
C ARG A 29 5.31 -3.49 -17.55
N LEU A 30 5.31 -3.16 -16.27
CA LEU A 30 4.56 -3.89 -15.25
C LEU A 30 3.17 -3.27 -15.11
N ALA A 31 2.15 -4.14 -15.08
CA ALA A 31 0.75 -3.78 -14.81
C ALA A 31 0.44 -3.87 -13.31
N GLY A 32 -0.65 -3.24 -12.87
CA GLY A 32 -1.23 -3.42 -11.53
C GLY A 32 -0.83 -2.40 -10.45
N GLY A 33 0.09 -1.47 -10.71
CA GLY A 33 0.39 -0.36 -9.79
C GLY A 33 -0.62 0.79 -9.92
N LEU A 34 -1.17 1.27 -8.79
CA LEU A 34 -2.18 2.33 -8.78
C LEU A 34 -1.62 3.76 -8.80
N ILE A 35 -0.36 3.94 -8.40
CA ILE A 35 0.25 5.27 -8.20
C ILE A 35 1.47 5.46 -9.10
N ASN A 36 2.51 4.64 -8.91
CA ASN A 36 3.74 4.72 -9.70
C ASN A 36 3.66 3.92 -11.00
N GLN A 37 4.38 4.39 -11.99
CA GLN A 37 4.57 3.69 -13.25
C GLN A 37 5.83 2.83 -13.19
N SER A 38 5.70 1.52 -13.43
CA SER A 38 6.77 0.56 -13.13
C SER A 38 7.18 -0.28 -14.34
N TRP A 39 8.48 -0.55 -14.47
CA TRP A 39 9.07 -1.40 -15.51
C TRP A 39 10.05 -2.38 -14.92
N ARG A 40 10.02 -3.63 -15.41
CA ARG A 40 11.09 -4.60 -15.19
C ARG A 40 12.22 -4.31 -16.18
N VAL A 41 13.44 -4.23 -15.64
CA VAL A 41 14.66 -3.97 -16.40
C VAL A 41 15.60 -5.15 -16.24
N VAL A 42 15.99 -5.78 -17.35
CA VAL A 42 16.85 -6.98 -17.34
C VAL A 42 18.19 -6.65 -17.99
N THR A 43 19.26 -6.86 -17.25
CA THR A 43 20.64 -6.66 -17.69
C THR A 43 21.39 -8.00 -17.64
N ALA A 44 22.61 -8.05 -18.17
CA ALA A 44 23.49 -9.20 -17.96
C ALA A 44 23.92 -9.38 -16.49
N GLY A 45 23.88 -8.30 -15.68
CA GLY A 45 24.30 -8.29 -14.28
C GLY A 45 23.18 -8.54 -13.27
N GLY A 46 21.92 -8.60 -13.70
CA GLY A 46 20.77 -8.79 -12.83
C GLY A 46 19.50 -8.10 -13.31
N GLU A 47 18.48 -8.13 -12.45
CA GLU A 47 17.17 -7.54 -12.70
C GLU A 47 16.87 -6.40 -11.74
N TYR A 48 16.18 -5.39 -12.27
CA TYR A 48 15.84 -4.18 -11.55
C TYR A 48 14.38 -3.78 -11.81
N ILE A 49 13.87 -2.93 -10.94
CA ILE A 49 12.60 -2.24 -11.12
C ILE A 49 12.90 -0.76 -11.34
N ALA A 50 12.57 -0.24 -12.52
CA ALA A 50 12.59 1.18 -12.81
C ALA A 50 11.19 1.75 -12.58
N GLN A 51 11.09 2.89 -11.90
CA GLN A 51 9.81 3.55 -11.67
C GLN A 51 9.88 5.02 -12.01
N ARG A 52 8.84 5.49 -12.71
CA ARG A 52 8.50 6.92 -12.74
C ARG A 52 7.56 7.17 -11.57
N VAL A 53 8.07 7.94 -10.62
CA VAL A 53 7.43 8.25 -9.34
C VAL A 53 6.32 9.27 -9.55
N HIS A 54 5.17 9.06 -8.93
CA HIS A 54 4.04 9.99 -8.99
C HIS A 54 4.42 11.37 -8.42
N ALA A 55 3.87 12.43 -9.00
CA ALA A 55 4.26 13.81 -8.68
C ALA A 55 3.90 14.24 -7.25
N ASP A 56 2.86 13.62 -6.66
CA ASP A 56 2.42 13.91 -5.29
C ASP A 56 3.45 13.49 -4.24
N PHE A 57 4.33 12.53 -4.55
CA PHE A 57 5.39 12.15 -3.65
C PHE A 57 6.50 13.19 -3.63
N SER A 58 6.95 13.54 -2.42
CA SER A 58 8.15 14.34 -2.23
C SER A 58 9.40 13.60 -2.73
N ASP A 59 10.47 14.32 -2.99
CA ASP A 59 11.77 13.70 -3.28
C ASP A 59 12.32 12.95 -2.05
N GLY A 60 11.93 13.38 -0.85
CA GLY A 60 12.36 12.85 0.43
C GLY A 60 12.06 11.37 0.65
N ILE A 61 11.07 10.79 -0.04
CA ILE A 61 10.78 9.36 0.07
C ILE A 61 11.97 8.48 -0.31
N HIS A 62 12.84 8.92 -1.23
CA HIS A 62 14.00 8.13 -1.66
C HIS A 62 15.02 7.97 -0.53
N ALA A 63 15.24 9.04 0.25
CA ALA A 63 16.11 8.98 1.42
C ALA A 63 15.49 8.10 2.52
N ASN A 64 14.16 8.16 2.71
CA ASN A 64 13.46 7.28 3.64
C ASN A 64 13.64 5.81 3.26
N ILE A 65 13.35 5.46 2.00
CA ILE A 65 13.49 4.10 1.46
C ILE A 65 14.93 3.61 1.67
N GLN A 66 15.93 4.38 1.25
CA GLN A 66 17.33 3.96 1.37
C GLN A 66 17.74 3.72 2.82
N ALA A 67 17.35 4.62 3.73
CA ALA A 67 17.74 4.55 5.12
C ALA A 67 17.01 3.42 5.87
N VAL A 68 15.70 3.26 5.63
CA VAL A 68 14.86 2.18 6.19
C VAL A 68 15.33 0.83 5.67
N SER A 69 15.51 0.67 4.36
CA SER A 69 16.00 -0.58 3.76
C SER A 69 17.37 -0.97 4.29
N SER A 70 18.29 -0.01 4.41
CA SER A 70 19.62 -0.26 5.00
C SER A 70 19.53 -0.70 6.47
N HIS A 71 18.60 -0.12 7.24
CA HIS A 71 18.41 -0.47 8.64
C HIS A 71 17.81 -1.85 8.82
N LEU A 72 16.81 -2.20 8.01
CA LEU A 72 16.16 -3.51 8.01
C LEU A 72 17.09 -4.62 7.52
N ALA A 73 17.87 -4.37 6.46
CA ALA A 73 18.84 -5.33 5.94
C ALA A 73 19.90 -5.74 6.98
N ARG A 74 20.37 -4.80 7.82
CA ARG A 74 21.29 -5.11 8.94
C ARG A 74 20.68 -6.01 10.01
N ARG A 75 19.35 -6.16 10.02
CA ARG A 75 18.59 -7.03 10.92
C ARG A 75 18.09 -8.30 10.23
N GLY A 76 18.56 -8.56 9.01
CA GLY A 76 18.19 -9.75 8.24
C GLY A 76 16.80 -9.69 7.60
N VAL A 77 16.14 -8.52 7.61
CA VAL A 77 14.87 -8.34 6.90
C VAL A 77 15.19 -8.00 5.44
N ILE A 78 14.65 -8.80 4.52
CA ILE A 78 14.80 -8.59 3.08
C ILE A 78 13.80 -7.51 2.66
N VAL A 79 14.33 -6.45 2.05
CA VAL A 79 13.58 -5.30 1.51
C VAL A 79 14.37 -4.70 0.35
N PRO A 80 13.71 -4.08 -0.65
CA PRO A 80 14.39 -3.58 -1.82
C PRO A 80 15.24 -2.35 -1.47
N ARG A 81 16.40 -2.22 -2.12
CA ARG A 81 17.23 -1.00 -2.03
C ARG A 81 17.21 -0.22 -3.33
N LEU A 82 17.43 1.08 -3.21
CA LEU A 82 17.62 1.94 -4.37
C LEU A 82 19.00 1.69 -4.96
N LEU A 83 19.04 1.65 -6.29
CA LEU A 83 20.27 1.69 -7.04
C LEU A 83 20.63 3.16 -7.28
N GLU A 84 21.78 3.58 -6.77
CA GLU A 84 22.31 4.91 -7.00
C GLU A 84 22.65 5.13 -8.48
N THR A 85 22.50 6.36 -8.95
CA THR A 85 23.03 6.78 -10.25
C THR A 85 24.56 6.73 -10.26
N ASP A 86 25.18 6.88 -11.43
CA ASP A 86 26.64 6.97 -11.55
C ASP A 86 27.26 8.13 -10.74
N ARG A 87 26.45 9.08 -10.28
CA ARG A 87 26.86 10.23 -9.44
C ARG A 87 26.56 10.03 -7.95
N GLY A 88 25.95 8.92 -7.56
CA GLY A 88 25.54 8.66 -6.17
C GLY A 88 24.15 9.17 -5.80
N ASP A 89 23.39 9.74 -6.74
CA ASP A 89 22.02 10.20 -6.47
C ASP A 89 21.04 9.02 -6.36
N LEU A 90 20.09 9.08 -5.42
CA LEU A 90 19.08 8.03 -5.20
C LEU A 90 17.92 8.02 -6.22
N PHE A 91 17.81 9.09 -7.01
CA PHE A 91 16.81 9.26 -8.05
C PHE A 91 17.34 10.25 -9.10
N SER A 92 16.67 10.33 -10.24
CA SER A 92 16.93 11.34 -11.27
C SER A 92 15.66 12.11 -11.58
N ASP A 93 15.72 13.44 -11.46
CA ASP A 93 14.66 14.33 -11.93
C ASP A 93 14.87 14.66 -13.42
N ARG A 94 13.87 14.37 -14.25
CA ARG A 94 13.90 14.60 -15.70
C ARG A 94 12.95 15.72 -16.13
N GLY A 95 12.57 16.61 -15.21
CA GLY A 95 11.67 17.73 -15.46
C GLY A 95 10.29 17.23 -15.88
N VAL A 96 9.83 17.63 -17.06
CA VAL A 96 8.52 17.22 -17.61
C VAL A 96 8.36 15.71 -17.78
N ALA A 97 9.47 14.96 -17.93
CA ALA A 97 9.46 13.50 -18.02
C ALA A 97 9.33 12.81 -16.64
N GLY A 98 9.22 13.59 -15.57
CA GLY A 98 8.99 13.13 -14.21
C GLY A 98 10.25 12.71 -13.45
N ARG A 99 10.04 12.27 -12.21
CA ARG A 99 11.09 11.77 -11.32
C ARG A 99 11.23 10.25 -11.48
N TRP A 100 12.45 9.78 -11.62
CA TRP A 100 12.77 8.38 -11.86
C TRP A 100 13.66 7.80 -10.78
N ARG A 101 13.41 6.54 -10.42
CA ARG A 101 14.27 5.75 -9.53
C ARG A 101 14.46 4.34 -10.07
N VAL A 102 15.52 3.69 -9.61
CA VAL A 102 15.80 2.28 -9.90
C VAL A 102 16.00 1.54 -8.58
N MET A 103 15.43 0.35 -8.47
CA MET A 103 15.50 -0.50 -7.29
C MET A 103 15.95 -1.91 -7.66
N GLU A 104 16.59 -2.60 -6.72
CA GLU A 104 16.82 -4.04 -6.83
C GLU A 104 15.49 -4.78 -7.07
N ARG A 105 15.43 -5.68 -8.06
CA ARG A 105 14.28 -6.59 -8.18
C ARG A 105 14.52 -7.80 -7.28
N LEU A 106 13.73 -7.90 -6.23
CA LEU A 106 13.75 -9.06 -5.35
C LEU A 106 13.08 -10.27 -6.02
N PRO A 107 13.52 -11.50 -5.71
CA PRO A 107 12.86 -12.71 -6.18
C PRO A 107 11.50 -12.89 -5.51
N GLY A 108 10.68 -13.76 -6.11
CA GLY A 108 9.36 -14.10 -5.60
C GLY A 108 8.22 -13.53 -6.43
N VAL A 109 7.00 -13.77 -5.95
CA VAL A 109 5.75 -13.39 -6.59
C VAL A 109 4.82 -12.70 -5.58
N SER A 110 4.03 -11.74 -6.04
CA SER A 110 2.98 -11.10 -5.25
C SER A 110 1.62 -11.73 -5.52
N PHE A 111 0.72 -11.64 -4.54
CA PHE A 111 -0.68 -12.08 -4.70
C PHE A 111 -1.63 -10.89 -4.53
N SER A 112 -2.67 -10.81 -5.36
CA SER A 112 -3.75 -9.83 -5.18
C SER A 112 -4.74 -10.25 -4.09
N LYS A 113 -4.80 -11.54 -3.75
CA LYS A 113 -5.71 -12.09 -2.74
C LYS A 113 -5.03 -13.23 -1.98
N CYS A 114 -5.27 -13.29 -0.67
CA CYS A 114 -4.74 -14.34 0.18
C CYS A 114 -5.40 -15.67 -0.19
N GLN A 115 -4.58 -16.71 -0.38
CA GLN A 115 -5.04 -18.02 -0.85
C GLN A 115 -5.27 -19.02 0.28
N THR A 116 -4.49 -18.95 1.36
CA THR A 116 -4.52 -19.92 2.45
C THR A 116 -4.25 -19.27 3.81
N PRO A 117 -4.67 -19.91 4.92
CA PRO A 117 -4.28 -19.50 6.26
C PRO A 117 -2.76 -19.57 6.51
N ALA A 118 -2.06 -20.52 5.88
CA ALA A 118 -0.61 -20.65 6.01
C ALA A 118 0.11 -19.45 5.39
N GLN A 119 -0.34 -19.00 4.22
CA GLN A 119 0.14 -17.77 3.57
C GLN A 119 -0.09 -16.54 4.45
N ALA A 120 -1.29 -16.41 5.02
CA ALA A 120 -1.65 -15.31 5.91
C ALA A 120 -0.76 -15.26 7.16
N ARG A 121 -0.52 -16.41 7.79
CA ARG A 121 0.36 -16.55 8.95
C ARG A 121 1.80 -16.16 8.64
N SER A 122 2.31 -16.63 7.50
CA SER A 122 3.65 -16.30 7.01
C SER A 122 3.81 -14.81 6.75
N ALA A 123 2.81 -14.19 6.10
CA ALA A 123 2.72 -12.76 5.88
C ALA A 123 2.73 -11.96 7.20
N GLY A 124 1.90 -12.37 8.18
CA GLY A 124 1.88 -11.76 9.51
C GLY A 124 3.25 -11.81 10.20
N ALA A 125 3.94 -12.96 10.16
CA ALA A 125 5.27 -13.11 10.75
C ALA A 125 6.35 -12.23 10.08
N LEU A 126 6.27 -12.06 8.75
CA LEU A 126 7.16 -11.15 8.02
C LEU A 126 6.92 -9.69 8.43
N VAL A 127 5.66 -9.26 8.53
CA VAL A 127 5.29 -7.91 8.99
C VAL A 127 5.75 -7.66 10.42
N ALA A 128 5.62 -8.65 11.30
CA ALA A 128 6.15 -8.57 12.67
C ALA A 128 7.67 -8.40 12.69
N SER A 129 8.38 -9.05 11.76
CA SER A 129 9.82 -8.90 11.60
C SER A 129 10.20 -7.50 11.12
N PHE A 130 9.43 -6.91 10.20
CA PHE A 130 9.58 -5.51 9.80
C PHE A 130 9.38 -4.55 10.98
N HIS A 131 8.24 -4.64 11.67
CA HIS A 131 7.94 -3.77 12.82
C HIS A 131 8.95 -3.92 13.96
N SER A 132 9.34 -5.16 14.29
CA SER A 132 10.36 -5.45 15.30
C SER A 132 11.74 -4.92 14.87
N GLY A 133 12.04 -4.99 13.57
CA GLY A 133 13.26 -4.48 12.98
C GLY A 133 13.40 -2.96 13.06
N MET A 134 12.32 -2.24 13.32
CA MET A 134 12.31 -0.78 13.42
C MET A 134 12.26 -0.25 14.85
N LEU A 135 12.24 -1.11 15.87
CA LEU A 135 12.05 -0.70 17.27
C LEU A 135 13.13 0.25 17.79
N ASP A 136 14.37 0.11 17.32
CA ASP A 136 15.51 0.95 17.69
C ASP A 136 15.87 1.97 16.60
N TRP A 137 14.97 2.22 15.65
CA TRP A 137 15.10 3.29 14.67
C TRP A 137 15.07 4.67 15.35
N LYS A 138 16.16 5.42 15.17
CA LYS A 138 16.33 6.79 15.69
C LYS A 138 16.40 7.87 14.60
N GLY A 139 16.32 7.48 13.33
CA GLY A 139 16.37 8.41 12.22
C GLY A 139 15.10 9.25 12.11
N GLU A 140 15.21 10.39 11.43
CA GLU A 140 14.06 11.15 10.99
C GLU A 140 13.58 10.62 9.64
N LEU A 141 12.25 10.62 9.44
CA LEU A 141 11.66 10.39 8.13
C LEU A 141 11.31 11.74 7.52
N LYS A 142 11.70 11.95 6.27
CA LYS A 142 11.25 13.09 5.49
C LYS A 142 9.74 12.96 5.22
N PRO A 143 9.00 14.08 5.11
CA PRO A 143 7.58 14.03 4.75
C PRO A 143 7.39 13.34 3.40
N ILE A 144 6.36 12.51 3.26
CA ILE A 144 6.04 11.82 2.00
C ILE A 144 5.51 12.75 0.91
N GLY A 145 5.09 13.98 1.27
CA GLY A 145 4.60 15.01 0.34
C GLY A 145 3.14 15.39 0.57
N PHE A 146 2.32 14.45 1.02
CA PHE A 146 0.89 14.65 1.29
C PHE A 146 0.44 13.85 2.53
N PRO A 147 -0.70 14.21 3.16
CA PRO A 147 -1.17 13.52 4.35
C PRO A 147 -1.84 12.19 3.97
N PHE A 148 -1.04 11.12 3.80
CA PHE A 148 -1.54 9.82 3.33
C PHE A 148 -2.58 9.19 4.28
N HIS A 149 -2.31 9.23 5.59
CA HIS A 149 -3.19 8.75 6.65
C HIS A 149 -3.60 9.93 7.56
N ASP A 150 -4.70 10.58 7.21
CA ASP A 150 -5.25 11.76 7.90
C ASP A 150 -6.75 11.87 7.62
N MET A 151 -7.53 11.07 8.35
CA MET A 151 -8.98 11.00 8.17
C MET A 151 -9.67 12.37 8.24
N PRO A 152 -9.39 13.28 9.21
CA PRO A 152 -9.99 14.62 9.22
C PRO A 152 -9.73 15.41 7.93
N ARG A 153 -8.51 15.32 7.39
CA ARG A 153 -8.18 15.95 6.11
C ARG A 153 -8.96 15.33 4.96
N HIS A 154 -9.02 14.00 4.87
CA HIS A 154 -9.73 13.30 3.80
C HIS A 154 -11.23 13.61 3.78
N LEU A 155 -11.87 13.78 4.95
CA LEU A 155 -13.26 14.23 5.04
C LEU A 155 -13.43 15.67 4.58
N SER A 156 -12.50 16.55 4.93
CA SER A 156 -12.48 17.93 4.46
C SER A 156 -12.33 18.00 2.93
N ASP A 157 -11.47 17.14 2.36
CA ASP A 157 -11.26 17.06 0.92
C ASP A 157 -12.49 16.50 0.18
N LEU A 158 -13.18 15.49 0.72
CA LEU A 158 -14.47 15.03 0.19
C LEU A 158 -15.53 16.14 0.20
N GLY A 159 -15.63 16.87 1.33
CA GLY A 159 -16.54 18.01 1.44
C GLY A 159 -16.20 19.14 0.46
N ARG A 160 -14.91 19.36 0.18
CA ARG A 160 -14.43 20.33 -0.81
C ARG A 160 -14.77 19.90 -2.23
N ALA A 161 -14.47 18.66 -2.62
CA ALA A 161 -14.77 18.13 -3.94
C ALA A 161 -16.28 18.25 -4.27
N LEU A 162 -17.17 17.98 -3.31
CA LEU A 162 -18.62 18.16 -3.46
C LEU A 162 -19.08 19.61 -3.71
N ARG A 163 -18.28 20.59 -3.30
CA ARG A 163 -18.54 22.02 -3.53
C ARG A 163 -17.93 22.51 -4.84
N GLU A 164 -16.73 22.03 -5.17
CA GLU A 164 -15.96 22.46 -6.34
C GLU A 164 -16.46 21.83 -7.65
N HIS A 165 -17.13 20.68 -7.55
CA HIS A 165 -17.67 19.93 -8.70
C HIS A 165 -19.21 19.85 -8.68
N PRO A 166 -19.96 20.97 -8.71
CA PRO A 166 -21.42 21.00 -8.58
C PRO A 166 -22.16 20.33 -9.75
N ASP A 167 -21.55 20.29 -10.93
CA ASP A 167 -22.15 19.78 -12.16
C ASP A 167 -21.63 18.39 -12.55
N HIS A 168 -20.82 17.74 -11.71
CA HIS A 168 -20.27 16.42 -12.01
C HIS A 168 -21.38 15.35 -12.06
N PRO A 169 -21.41 14.45 -13.07
CA PRO A 169 -22.50 13.49 -13.23
C PRO A 169 -22.72 12.57 -12.02
N LEU A 170 -21.65 12.20 -11.32
CA LEU A 170 -21.70 11.32 -10.14
C LEU A 170 -22.00 12.03 -8.82
N ARG A 171 -22.19 13.36 -8.84
CA ARG A 171 -22.22 14.18 -7.62
C ARG A 171 -23.30 13.75 -6.63
N ASP A 172 -24.51 13.46 -7.10
CA ASP A 172 -25.62 13.11 -6.19
C ASP A 172 -25.40 11.75 -5.51
N GLU A 173 -24.84 10.78 -6.24
CA GLU A 173 -24.46 9.48 -5.67
C GLU A 173 -23.35 9.64 -4.64
N ILE A 174 -22.33 10.46 -4.94
CA ILE A 174 -21.21 10.72 -4.03
C ILE A 174 -21.66 11.53 -2.82
N LYS A 175 -22.63 12.43 -2.96
CA LYS A 175 -23.22 13.18 -1.85
C LYS A 175 -23.96 12.26 -0.88
N ALA A 176 -24.72 11.29 -1.38
CA ALA A 176 -25.38 10.30 -0.54
C ALA A 176 -24.35 9.46 0.22
N LEU A 177 -23.34 8.94 -0.51
CA LEU A 177 -22.24 8.17 0.07
C LEU A 177 -21.45 8.98 1.12
N ALA A 178 -21.19 10.27 0.86
CA ALA A 178 -20.51 11.15 1.80
C ALA A 178 -21.29 11.31 3.11
N GLY A 179 -22.63 11.35 3.06
CA GLY A 179 -23.47 11.34 4.26
C GLY A 179 -23.18 10.12 5.12
N GLU A 180 -23.19 8.92 4.54
CA GLU A 180 -22.89 7.67 5.25
C GLU A 180 -21.46 7.66 5.82
N ILE A 181 -20.48 8.19 5.07
CA ILE A 181 -19.10 8.30 5.54
C ILE A 181 -18.98 9.23 6.75
N PHE A 182 -19.65 10.40 6.72
CA PHE A 182 -19.62 11.35 7.84
C PHE A 182 -20.29 10.76 9.07
N ASP A 183 -21.46 10.15 8.92
CA ASP A 183 -22.18 9.49 10.03
C ASP A 183 -21.33 8.37 10.64
N ALA A 184 -20.71 7.52 9.81
CA ALA A 184 -19.83 6.45 10.27
C ALA A 184 -18.59 6.96 11.02
N GLN A 185 -18.02 8.10 10.59
CA GLN A 185 -16.89 8.71 11.29
C GLN A 185 -17.30 9.27 12.65
N GLU A 186 -18.47 9.90 12.76
CA GLU A 186 -18.97 10.42 14.04
C GLU A 186 -19.15 9.29 15.08
N GLU A 187 -19.53 8.10 14.62
CA GLU A 187 -19.67 6.91 15.46
C GLU A 187 -18.34 6.22 15.83
N SER A 188 -17.24 6.52 15.14
CA SER A 188 -15.92 5.92 15.37
C SER A 188 -14.83 7.00 15.45
N PRO A 189 -14.74 7.74 16.57
CA PRO A 189 -13.72 8.76 16.73
C PRO A 189 -12.32 8.14 16.72
N ILE A 190 -11.36 8.93 16.23
CA ILE A 190 -9.94 8.55 16.18
C ILE A 190 -9.41 8.50 17.62
N PRO A 191 -8.69 7.46 18.04
CA PRO A 191 -8.15 7.38 19.39
C PRO A 191 -7.09 8.46 19.58
N GLY A 192 -7.19 9.20 20.68
CA GLY A 192 -6.11 10.10 21.12
C GLY A 192 -4.91 9.31 21.67
N ASP A 193 -3.72 9.89 21.54
CA ASP A 193 -2.48 9.49 22.23
C ASP A 193 -2.01 8.03 22.04
N LEU A 194 -2.04 7.53 20.80
CA LEU A 194 -1.42 6.24 20.47
C LEU A 194 0.09 6.38 20.19
N PRO A 195 0.93 5.39 20.62
CA PRO A 195 2.33 5.34 20.26
C PRO A 195 2.57 5.39 18.75
N GLN A 196 3.48 6.26 18.35
CA GLN A 196 3.84 6.50 16.94
C GLN A 196 5.01 5.60 16.54
N ARG A 197 4.77 4.64 15.64
CA ARG A 197 5.71 3.59 15.22
C ARG A 197 6.11 3.80 13.77
N ILE A 198 7.29 3.32 13.38
CA ILE A 198 7.66 3.30 11.96
C ILE A 198 6.94 2.13 11.31
N LEU A 199 6.04 2.45 10.39
CA LEU A 199 5.14 1.53 9.71
C LEU A 199 5.39 1.56 8.20
N HIS A 200 4.86 0.57 7.49
CA HIS A 200 4.84 0.52 6.03
C HIS A 200 3.95 1.61 5.43
N GLY A 201 2.74 1.79 5.97
CA GLY A 201 1.73 2.78 5.57
C GLY A 201 0.87 2.41 4.36
N ASP A 202 1.02 1.21 3.77
CA ASP A 202 0.18 0.71 2.66
C ASP A 202 0.38 -0.81 2.55
N LEU A 203 -0.09 -1.53 3.56
CA LEU A 203 0.26 -2.94 3.81
C LEU A 203 -0.67 -3.93 3.10
N LYS A 204 -1.06 -3.62 1.87
CA LYS A 204 -1.82 -4.52 0.99
C LYS A 204 -1.05 -5.80 0.67
N LEU A 205 -1.75 -6.90 0.41
CA LEU A 205 -1.10 -8.20 0.15
C LEU A 205 -0.17 -8.17 -1.07
N SER A 206 -0.51 -7.36 -2.07
CA SER A 206 0.31 -7.20 -3.28
C SER A 206 1.65 -6.50 -3.03
N ASN A 207 1.84 -5.90 -1.85
CA ASN A 207 3.13 -5.36 -1.39
C ASN A 207 3.98 -6.41 -0.64
N LEU A 208 3.54 -7.67 -0.58
CA LEU A 208 4.33 -8.79 -0.09
C LEU A 208 4.79 -9.67 -1.27
N LEU A 209 6.04 -10.09 -1.20
CA LEU A 209 6.61 -11.12 -2.07
C LEU A 209 6.66 -12.45 -1.33
N PHE A 210 6.24 -13.51 -2.02
CA PHE A 210 6.32 -14.89 -1.57
C PHE A 210 7.28 -15.69 -2.46
N GLU A 211 7.80 -16.81 -1.96
CA GLU A 211 8.84 -17.59 -2.64
C GLU A 211 8.40 -18.10 -4.02
N GLY A 212 7.12 -18.44 -4.20
CA GLY A 212 6.58 -18.90 -5.48
C GLY A 212 5.05 -18.89 -5.53
N SER A 213 4.49 -19.29 -6.68
CA SER A 213 3.03 -19.34 -6.91
C SER A 213 2.37 -20.60 -6.34
N ASP A 214 3.14 -21.67 -6.18
CA ASP A 214 2.65 -23.00 -5.89
C ASP A 214 3.04 -23.48 -4.48
N PRO A 215 2.27 -24.39 -3.86
CA PRO A 215 2.66 -25.00 -2.59
C PRO A 215 3.99 -25.77 -2.68
N PRO A 216 4.85 -25.71 -1.66
CA PRO A 216 4.68 -24.95 -0.41
C PRO A 216 5.13 -23.47 -0.52
N SER A 217 5.84 -23.09 -1.59
CA SER A 217 6.49 -21.78 -1.75
C SER A 217 5.51 -20.59 -1.73
N ARG A 218 4.25 -20.77 -2.11
CA ARG A 218 3.21 -19.73 -1.96
C ARG A 218 2.92 -19.32 -0.52
N ASP A 219 3.25 -20.18 0.44
CA ASP A 219 3.01 -19.95 1.86
C ASP A 219 4.28 -19.43 2.58
N VAL A 220 5.33 -19.06 1.83
CA VAL A 220 6.61 -18.56 2.37
C VAL A 220 6.79 -17.10 1.98
N ALA A 221 6.50 -16.17 2.90
CA ALA A 221 6.67 -14.73 2.70
C ALA A 221 8.17 -14.36 2.80
N LEU A 222 8.67 -13.59 1.83
CA LEU A 222 10.07 -13.24 1.68
C LEU A 222 10.38 -11.77 2.00
N SER A 223 9.57 -10.85 1.48
CA SER A 223 9.90 -9.42 1.52
C SER A 223 8.66 -8.54 1.46
N LEU A 224 8.77 -7.35 2.05
CA LEU A 224 7.88 -6.22 1.77
C LEU A 224 8.51 -5.36 0.67
N ILE A 225 7.68 -4.82 -0.21
CA ILE A 225 8.04 -3.88 -1.29
C ILE A 225 7.15 -2.64 -1.19
N ASP A 226 7.38 -1.62 -2.03
CA ASP A 226 6.56 -0.39 -2.05
C ASP A 226 6.66 0.45 -0.76
N LEU A 227 7.90 0.83 -0.41
CA LEU A 227 8.22 1.55 0.84
C LEU A 227 7.98 3.07 0.76
N ASP A 228 7.12 3.54 -0.15
CA ASP A 228 6.89 4.98 -0.42
C ASP A 228 6.14 5.68 0.71
N THR A 229 5.28 4.93 1.39
CA THR A 229 4.39 5.39 2.44
C THR A 229 4.96 5.19 3.84
N VAL A 230 6.23 4.75 3.94
CA VAL A 230 6.88 4.54 5.23
C VAL A 230 6.84 5.82 6.04
N SER A 231 6.18 5.74 7.18
CA SER A 231 5.81 6.90 7.98
C SER A 231 5.72 6.51 9.46
N ARG A 232 5.58 7.53 10.31
CA ARG A 232 5.42 7.32 11.74
C ARG A 232 3.95 7.47 12.13
N LEU A 233 3.31 6.36 12.49
CA LEU A 233 1.86 6.27 12.65
C LEU A 233 1.47 5.31 13.80
N PRO A 234 0.23 5.39 14.30
CA PRO A 234 -0.35 4.36 15.16
C PRO A 234 -0.40 2.99 14.47
N LEU A 235 -0.08 1.93 15.21
CA LEU A 235 0.06 0.57 14.67
C LEU A 235 -1.18 0.04 13.92
N TYR A 236 -2.38 0.54 14.27
CA TYR A 236 -3.61 0.12 13.62
C TYR A 236 -3.66 0.45 12.12
N TYR A 237 -2.89 1.42 11.63
CA TYR A 237 -2.88 1.75 10.20
C TYR A 237 -2.36 0.57 9.37
N ASP A 238 -1.18 0.02 9.70
CA ASP A 238 -0.63 -1.12 8.97
C ASP A 238 -1.47 -2.37 9.13
N MET A 239 -1.83 -2.74 10.36
CA MET A 239 -2.58 -3.98 10.58
C MET A 239 -4.02 -3.87 10.08
N GLY A 240 -4.63 -2.68 10.19
CA GLY A 240 -5.94 -2.40 9.61
C GLY A 240 -5.94 -2.51 8.09
N ASP A 241 -4.94 -1.94 7.43
CA ASP A 241 -4.79 -2.01 5.98
C ASP A 241 -4.47 -3.44 5.49
N ALA A 242 -3.61 -4.14 6.23
CA ALA A 242 -3.35 -5.57 6.01
C ALA A 242 -4.64 -6.38 6.09
N TRP A 243 -5.40 -6.29 7.18
CA TRP A 243 -6.61 -7.10 7.31
C TRP A 243 -7.71 -6.69 6.31
N ARG A 244 -7.82 -5.41 5.99
CA ARG A 244 -8.70 -4.91 4.93
C ARG A 244 -8.38 -5.58 3.59
N SER A 245 -7.10 -5.63 3.22
CA SER A 245 -6.65 -6.19 1.95
C SER A 245 -6.65 -7.72 1.94
N TRP A 246 -6.17 -8.36 3.01
CA TRP A 246 -5.87 -9.80 3.02
C TRP A 246 -7.12 -10.63 3.30
N CYS A 247 -8.03 -10.11 4.14
CA CYS A 247 -9.20 -10.86 4.62
C CYS A 247 -10.46 -10.58 3.80
N ASN A 248 -10.46 -9.58 2.92
CA ASN A 248 -11.63 -9.28 2.11
C ASN A 248 -11.82 -10.31 0.98
N VAL A 249 -12.85 -11.14 1.11
CA VAL A 249 -13.17 -12.19 0.12
C VAL A 249 -13.64 -11.59 -1.21
N GLY A 250 -14.34 -10.46 -1.18
CA GLY A 250 -14.98 -9.84 -2.34
C GLY A 250 -14.03 -9.02 -3.23
N GLY A 251 -12.80 -8.77 -2.78
CA GLY A 251 -11.91 -7.80 -3.43
C GLY A 251 -12.41 -6.36 -3.25
N GLU A 252 -11.85 -5.41 -4.00
CA GLU A 252 -12.09 -3.96 -3.76
C GLU A 252 -13.41 -3.40 -4.31
N GLY A 253 -14.31 -4.25 -4.82
CA GLY A 253 -15.57 -3.83 -5.44
C GLY A 253 -16.79 -3.79 -4.52
N PRO A 254 -17.89 -3.14 -4.95
CA PRO A 254 -19.18 -3.20 -4.30
C PRO A 254 -19.80 -4.58 -4.50
N GLY A 255 -19.99 -5.25 -3.38
CA GLY A 255 -20.71 -6.50 -3.21
C GLY A 255 -20.93 -6.69 -1.71
N ASP A 256 -21.51 -7.83 -1.30
CA ASP A 256 -21.53 -8.23 0.10
C ASP A 256 -20.09 -8.53 0.52
N ALA A 257 -19.38 -7.49 0.97
CA ALA A 257 -18.05 -7.63 1.51
C ALA A 257 -18.12 -8.69 2.61
N ARG A 258 -17.11 -9.55 2.66
CA ARG A 258 -17.01 -10.58 3.68
C ARG A 258 -15.58 -10.66 4.13
N ILE A 259 -15.37 -10.54 5.44
CA ILE A 259 -14.10 -10.76 6.08
C ILE A 259 -13.96 -12.26 6.34
N ASP A 260 -12.88 -12.82 5.80
CA ASP A 260 -12.44 -14.16 6.07
C ASP A 260 -11.78 -14.22 7.46
N LEU A 261 -12.54 -14.70 8.45
CA LEU A 261 -12.07 -14.80 9.83
C LEU A 261 -11.00 -15.88 10.03
N GLU A 262 -10.86 -16.84 9.11
CA GLU A 262 -9.78 -17.83 9.17
C GLU A 262 -8.45 -17.20 8.76
N ILE A 263 -8.45 -16.46 7.66
CA ILE A 263 -7.29 -15.66 7.20
C ILE A 263 -6.92 -14.60 8.25
N PHE A 264 -7.91 -13.91 8.81
CA PHE A 264 -7.69 -12.93 9.88
C PHE A 264 -6.96 -13.55 11.07
N ARG A 265 -7.50 -14.64 11.65
CA ARG A 265 -6.89 -15.32 12.81
C ARG A 265 -5.50 -15.82 12.50
N ALA A 266 -5.30 -16.45 11.33
CA ALA A 266 -3.99 -16.97 10.96
C ALA A 266 -2.94 -15.86 10.78
N SER A 267 -3.32 -14.74 10.17
CA SER A 267 -2.44 -13.56 10.04
C SER A 267 -2.10 -12.93 11.40
N ALA A 268 -3.08 -12.82 12.29
CA ALA A 268 -2.89 -12.31 13.65
C ALA A 268 -1.96 -13.23 14.46
N GLU A 269 -2.18 -14.54 14.41
CA GLU A 269 -1.32 -15.54 15.06
C GLU A 269 0.13 -15.44 14.58
N GLY A 270 0.34 -15.34 13.26
CA GLY A 270 1.67 -15.14 12.69
C GLY A 270 2.32 -13.82 13.12
N TYR A 271 1.54 -12.74 13.13
CA TYR A 271 2.01 -11.42 13.53
C TYR A 271 2.40 -11.38 15.00
N PHE A 272 1.47 -11.67 15.93
CA PHE A 272 1.74 -11.58 17.36
C PHE A 272 2.71 -12.65 17.85
N GLY A 273 2.76 -13.83 17.22
CA GLY A 273 3.73 -14.87 17.55
C GLY A 273 5.18 -14.48 17.24
N ALA A 274 5.41 -13.62 16.26
CA ALA A 274 6.74 -13.14 15.88
C ALA A 274 7.07 -11.72 16.38
N LEU A 275 6.08 -10.98 16.88
CA LEU A 275 6.23 -9.59 17.29
C LEU A 275 7.08 -9.47 18.57
N LYS A 276 8.21 -8.76 18.49
CA LYS A 276 9.12 -8.52 19.64
C LYS A 276 8.78 -7.26 20.42
N LEU A 277 7.56 -6.76 20.25
CA LEU A 277 7.07 -5.52 20.81
C LEU A 277 5.95 -5.82 21.81
N ARG A 278 6.03 -5.21 23.00
CA ARG A 278 4.91 -5.20 23.95
C ARG A 278 3.95 -4.06 23.61
N LEU A 279 2.71 -4.41 23.31
CA LEU A 279 1.63 -3.46 23.06
C LEU A 279 0.97 -3.03 24.37
N SER A 280 0.67 -1.74 24.47
CA SER A 280 -0.24 -1.21 25.49
C SER A 280 -1.69 -1.64 25.25
N GLU A 281 -2.55 -1.49 26.25
CA GLU A 281 -3.99 -1.76 26.13
C GLU A 281 -4.63 -0.88 25.05
N ALA A 282 -4.33 0.43 25.05
CA ALA A 282 -4.83 1.36 24.03
C ALA A 282 -4.43 0.94 22.60
N GLU A 283 -3.20 0.44 22.40
CA GLU A 283 -2.79 -0.07 21.08
C GLU A 283 -3.55 -1.34 20.70
N ARG A 284 -3.74 -2.26 21.65
CA ARG A 284 -4.52 -3.49 21.43
C ARG A 284 -5.96 -3.17 21.04
N ASP A 285 -6.60 -2.26 21.77
CA ASP A 285 -7.96 -1.81 21.49
C ASP A 285 -8.04 -1.13 20.11
N SER A 286 -7.04 -0.32 19.77
CA SER A 286 -7.00 0.35 18.46
C SER A 286 -6.90 -0.63 17.29
N LEU A 287 -6.27 -1.80 17.47
CA LEU A 287 -6.15 -2.82 16.44
C LEU A 287 -7.50 -3.48 16.12
N VAL A 288 -8.38 -3.62 17.11
CA VAL A 288 -9.72 -4.20 16.91
C VAL A 288 -10.51 -3.40 15.86
N GLU A 289 -10.43 -2.07 15.91
CA GLU A 289 -11.13 -1.15 15.00
C GLU A 289 -10.28 -0.70 13.80
N GLY A 290 -9.02 -1.13 13.71
CA GLY A 290 -8.07 -0.66 12.69
C GLY A 290 -8.58 -0.89 11.26
N LEU A 291 -9.13 -2.08 11.00
CA LEU A 291 -9.70 -2.43 9.68
C LEU A 291 -10.86 -1.50 9.32
N GLU A 292 -11.79 -1.28 10.25
CA GLU A 292 -12.96 -0.42 10.06
C GLU A 292 -12.53 1.00 9.69
N ARG A 293 -11.54 1.54 10.41
CA ARG A 293 -11.04 2.91 10.21
C ARG A 293 -10.32 3.07 8.88
N VAL A 294 -9.41 2.15 8.54
CA VAL A 294 -8.67 2.23 7.28
C VAL A 294 -9.62 2.06 6.08
N SER A 295 -10.60 1.16 6.16
CA SER A 295 -11.65 1.04 5.14
C SER A 295 -12.43 2.35 4.98
N LEU A 296 -12.86 2.98 6.07
CA LEU A 296 -13.61 4.25 5.98
C LEU A 296 -12.75 5.39 5.42
N GLU A 297 -11.47 5.45 5.79
CA GLU A 297 -10.54 6.45 5.26
C GLU A 297 -10.33 6.30 3.75
N LEU A 298 -10.13 5.06 3.26
CA LEU A 298 -10.03 4.78 1.83
C LEU A 298 -11.35 5.07 1.10
N CYS A 299 -12.49 4.79 1.74
CA CYS A 299 -13.81 5.16 1.21
C CYS A 299 -13.89 6.67 0.95
N ALA A 300 -13.51 7.49 1.92
CA ALA A 300 -13.50 8.95 1.79
C ALA A 300 -12.56 9.43 0.67
N ARG A 301 -11.35 8.86 0.59
CA ARG A 301 -10.35 9.18 -0.45
C ARG A 301 -10.87 8.85 -1.85
N PHE A 302 -11.44 7.66 -2.05
CA PHE A 302 -12.03 7.27 -3.33
C PHE A 302 -13.27 8.10 -3.66
N ALA A 303 -14.13 8.42 -2.69
CA ALA A 303 -15.30 9.26 -2.92
C ALA A 303 -14.92 10.69 -3.36
N ALA A 304 -13.85 11.25 -2.80
CA ALA A 304 -13.33 12.56 -3.22
C ALA A 304 -12.75 12.48 -4.65
N ASP A 305 -11.89 11.49 -4.93
CA ASP A 305 -11.28 11.31 -6.25
C ASP A 305 -12.26 10.81 -7.32
N ALA A 306 -13.46 10.37 -6.93
CA ALA A 306 -14.54 10.09 -7.87
C ALA A 306 -15.16 11.37 -8.49
N LEU A 307 -14.87 12.54 -7.91
CA LEU A 307 -15.18 13.86 -8.46
C LEU A 307 -13.94 14.54 -9.08
N GLU A 308 -12.77 14.37 -8.47
CA GLU A 308 -11.53 15.02 -8.91
C GLU A 308 -10.84 14.31 -10.08
N GLU A 309 -10.97 12.98 -10.17
CA GLU A 309 -10.41 12.13 -11.23
C GLU A 309 -8.90 12.32 -11.49
N SER A 310 -8.11 12.53 -10.44
CA SER A 310 -6.72 12.99 -10.60
C SER A 310 -5.66 12.16 -9.88
N HIS A 311 -6.03 11.38 -8.86
CA HIS A 311 -5.06 10.71 -7.99
C HIS A 311 -4.90 9.22 -8.28
N PHE A 312 -5.99 8.48 -8.51
CA PHE A 312 -5.93 7.02 -8.68
C PHE A 312 -5.98 6.61 -10.15
N ALA A 313 -5.09 5.69 -10.55
CA ALA A 313 -5.22 5.03 -11.83
C ALA A 313 -6.53 4.21 -11.90
N TRP A 314 -7.17 4.20 -13.07
CA TRP A 314 -8.38 3.43 -13.32
C TRP A 314 -8.18 2.39 -14.43
N ASP A 315 -8.88 1.27 -14.30
CA ASP A 315 -9.03 0.27 -15.33
C ASP A 315 -10.02 0.75 -16.40
N SER A 316 -9.49 1.21 -17.54
CA SER A 316 -10.29 1.69 -18.67
C SER A 316 -10.97 0.58 -19.48
N GLU A 317 -10.62 -0.70 -19.25
CA GLU A 317 -11.31 -1.82 -19.88
C GLU A 317 -12.60 -2.16 -19.13
N ALA A 318 -12.59 -2.01 -17.80
CA ALA A 318 -13.74 -2.29 -16.94
C ALA A 318 -14.64 -1.07 -16.68
N PHE A 319 -14.08 0.15 -16.68
CA PHE A 319 -14.80 1.38 -16.32
C PHE A 319 -14.65 2.48 -17.38
N PRO A 320 -15.74 3.21 -17.71
CA PRO A 320 -15.68 4.28 -18.71
C PRO A 320 -14.85 5.49 -18.25
N THR A 321 -14.92 5.82 -16.96
CA THR A 321 -14.26 6.98 -16.35
C THR A 321 -13.50 6.60 -15.08
N ALA A 322 -12.56 7.47 -14.68
CA ALA A 322 -11.91 7.35 -13.37
C ALA A 322 -12.94 7.49 -12.24
N GLY A 323 -13.89 8.41 -12.40
CA GLY A 323 -14.95 8.70 -11.43
C GLY A 323 -15.80 7.49 -11.12
N GLU A 324 -16.25 6.75 -12.14
CA GLU A 324 -17.07 5.54 -11.95
C GLU A 324 -16.29 4.42 -11.26
N HIS A 325 -15.01 4.24 -11.60
CA HIS A 325 -14.18 3.24 -10.92
C HIS A 325 -13.92 3.64 -9.45
N ASN A 326 -13.63 4.91 -9.19
CA ASN A 326 -13.43 5.39 -7.82
C ASN A 326 -14.72 5.32 -6.99
N LEU A 327 -15.89 5.62 -7.56
CA LEU A 327 -17.18 5.41 -6.90
C LEU A 327 -17.42 3.92 -6.59
N TYR A 328 -17.09 3.03 -7.53
CA TYR A 328 -17.15 1.58 -7.34
C TYR A 328 -16.27 1.13 -6.17
N ARG A 329 -15.02 1.60 -6.11
CA ARG A 329 -14.08 1.32 -5.00
C ARG A 329 -14.58 1.89 -3.68
N ALA A 330 -15.07 3.13 -3.67
CA ALA A 330 -15.57 3.79 -2.47
C ALA A 330 -16.73 2.99 -1.84
N ARG A 331 -17.69 2.54 -2.66
CA ARG A 331 -18.79 1.67 -2.20
C ARG A 331 -18.29 0.32 -1.65
N GLY A 332 -17.29 -0.28 -2.30
CA GLY A 332 -16.64 -1.49 -1.80
C GLY A 332 -16.02 -1.29 -0.41
N GLN A 333 -15.34 -0.17 -0.19
CA GLN A 333 -14.73 0.14 1.11
C GLN A 333 -15.76 0.45 2.19
N LEU A 334 -16.88 1.11 1.86
CA LEU A 334 -17.97 1.33 2.83
C LEU A 334 -18.64 -0.01 3.23
N SER A 335 -18.93 -0.87 2.26
CA SER A 335 -19.44 -2.22 2.52
C SER A 335 -18.51 -3.00 3.45
N LEU A 336 -17.19 -2.94 3.19
CA LEU A 336 -16.18 -3.58 4.04
C LEU A 336 -16.11 -2.97 5.45
N HIS A 337 -16.25 -1.65 5.59
CA HIS A 337 -16.34 -0.98 6.89
C HIS A 337 -17.53 -1.53 7.71
N HIS A 338 -18.71 -1.65 7.11
CA HIS A 338 -19.88 -2.21 7.79
C HIS A 338 -19.68 -3.67 8.19
N GLN A 339 -19.14 -4.49 7.29
CA GLN A 339 -18.82 -5.89 7.61
C GLN A 339 -17.84 -5.97 8.78
N ALA A 340 -16.81 -5.13 8.77
CA ALA A 340 -15.82 -5.11 9.84
C ALA A 340 -16.46 -4.76 11.18
N ARG A 341 -17.40 -3.81 11.21
CA ARG A 341 -18.18 -3.51 12.41
C ARG A 341 -19.00 -4.71 12.89
N GLU A 342 -19.68 -5.41 11.98
CA GLU A 342 -20.47 -6.61 12.32
C GLU A 342 -19.60 -7.73 12.90
N THR A 343 -18.39 -7.92 12.37
CA THR A 343 -17.46 -8.97 12.83
C THR A 343 -16.53 -8.54 13.96
N ARG A 344 -16.65 -7.30 14.48
CA ARG A 344 -15.74 -6.72 15.48
C ARG A 344 -15.54 -7.61 16.70
N ASN A 345 -16.62 -8.16 17.26
CA ASN A 345 -16.57 -9.01 18.44
C ASN A 345 -15.83 -10.33 18.20
N GLU A 346 -15.95 -10.91 17.00
CA GLU A 346 -15.25 -12.15 16.64
C GLU A 346 -13.77 -11.90 16.38
N ARG A 347 -13.44 -10.78 15.73
CA ARG A 347 -12.06 -10.32 15.51
C ARG A 347 -11.36 -10.01 16.82
N ALA A 348 -12.04 -9.31 17.75
CA ALA A 348 -11.48 -8.97 19.06
C ALA A 348 -11.05 -10.20 19.87
N ARG A 349 -11.86 -11.28 19.86
CA ARG A 349 -11.50 -12.55 20.51
C ARG A 349 -10.26 -13.16 19.86
N GLY A 350 -10.26 -13.26 18.52
CA GLY A 350 -9.16 -13.90 17.79
C GLY A 350 -7.84 -13.13 17.70
N LEU A 351 -7.75 -11.88 18.20
CA LEU A 351 -6.52 -11.08 18.13
C LEU A 351 -5.53 -11.37 19.24
N PHE A 352 -6.01 -11.75 20.43
CA PHE A 352 -5.18 -11.86 21.63
C PHE A 352 -5.30 -13.21 22.34
N ASP A 353 -6.10 -14.12 21.80
CA ASP A 353 -6.09 -15.55 22.11
C ASP A 353 -4.84 -16.20 21.50
#